data_AF-M0DEC0-F1
#
_entry.id   AF-M0DEC0-F1
#
_cell.length_a   1.000
_cell.length_b   1.000
_cell.length_c   1.000
_cell.angle_alpha   90.00
_cell.angle_beta   90.00
_cell.angle_gamma   90.00
#
_symmetry.space_group_name_H-M   'P 1'
#
loop_
_entity.id
_entity.type
_entity.pdbx_description
1 polymer ?
#
loop_
_entity_poly.entity_id
_entity_poly.type
_entity_poly.pdbx_seq_one_letter_code
_entity_poly.pdbx_strand_id
1 'polypeptide(L)'
;MFPIKTFVSERRAANLLEQVRWRDGVYCPRCRGESMIRYGSYRVFQRYLCKDCDRTFNDQTGTIFEHSAVELKKWFLAVYMYIRFNTSVRLLDVEIDVSYKTSTDASSASYERWTRLDSISKVLLRSTNST
;
A
#
# COMPACT_ATOMS: atom_id res chain seq x y z
N MET A 1 0.43 0.90 20.33
CA MET A 1 -1.03 0.80 20.10
C MET A 1 -1.32 1.27 18.68
N PHE A 2 -1.83 0.40 17.80
CA PHE A 2 -2.05 0.74 16.39
C PHE A 2 -3.26 1.69 16.27
N PRO A 3 -3.18 2.82 15.55
CA PRO A 3 -4.24 3.83 15.56
C PRO A 3 -5.46 3.36 14.75
N ILE A 4 -6.51 2.89 15.43
CA ILE A 4 -7.82 2.54 14.84
C ILE A 4 -8.33 3.64 13.89
N LYS A 5 -8.03 4.90 14.25
CA LYS A 5 -8.31 6.12 13.48
C LYS A 5 -7.83 6.07 12.03
N THR A 6 -6.83 5.27 11.69
CA THR A 6 -6.29 5.09 10.33
C THR A 6 -7.21 4.24 9.45
N PHE A 7 -7.89 3.23 10.01
CA PHE A 7 -8.81 2.38 9.24
C PHE A 7 -10.13 3.09 8.90
N VAL A 8 -10.44 4.19 9.57
CA VAL A 8 -11.70 4.92 9.40
C VAL A 8 -11.61 5.97 8.28
N SER A 9 -10.41 6.38 7.85
CA SER A 9 -10.24 7.47 6.88
C SER A 9 -9.22 7.13 5.80
N GLU A 10 -9.66 7.17 4.55
CA GLU A 10 -8.79 6.94 3.39
C GLU A 10 -7.64 7.94 3.32
N ARG A 11 -7.88 9.20 3.70
CA ARG A 11 -6.81 10.22 3.79
C ARG A 11 -5.77 9.87 4.86
N ARG A 12 -6.19 9.37 6.03
CA ARG A 12 -5.24 8.96 7.08
C ARG A 12 -4.44 7.74 6.64
N ALA A 13 -5.07 6.80 5.93
CA ALA A 13 -4.37 5.67 5.34
C ALA A 13 -3.34 6.14 4.30
N ALA A 14 -3.69 7.07 3.42
CA ALA A 14 -2.76 7.64 2.43
C ALA A 14 -1.58 8.35 3.10
N ASN A 15 -1.83 9.17 4.12
CA ASN A 15 -0.77 9.86 4.87
C ASN A 15 0.16 8.86 5.57
N LEU A 16 -0.37 7.77 6.14
CA LEU A 16 0.45 6.73 6.74
C LEU A 16 1.31 6.02 5.69
N LEU A 17 0.74 5.75 4.50
CA LEU A 17 1.50 5.17 3.40
C LEU A 17 2.66 6.07 2.97
N GLU A 18 2.41 7.37 2.78
CA GLU A 18 3.45 8.36 2.46
C GLU A 18 4.57 8.34 3.51
N GLN A 19 4.20 8.41 4.80
CA GLN A 19 5.16 8.42 5.92
C GLN A 19 6.01 7.15 6.00
N VAL A 20 5.38 5.98 5.88
CA VAL A 20 6.10 4.70 5.96
C VAL A 20 6.99 4.51 4.74
N ARG A 21 6.47 4.83 3.55
CA ARG A 21 7.14 4.58 2.29
C ARG A 21 8.33 5.50 2.06
N TRP A 22 8.20 6.77 2.43
CA TRP A 22 9.18 7.81 2.17
C TRP A 22 9.90 8.29 3.42
N ARG A 23 9.97 7.42 4.45
CA ARG A 23 10.67 7.70 5.71
C ARG A 23 12.11 8.17 5.48
N ASP A 24 12.79 7.56 4.52
CA ASP A 24 14.20 7.80 4.21
C ASP A 24 14.40 8.74 3.01
N GLY A 25 13.34 9.46 2.62
CA GLY A 25 13.33 10.30 1.43
C GLY A 25 12.49 9.70 0.31
N VAL A 26 11.93 10.59 -0.52
CA VAL A 26 11.15 10.19 -1.67
C VAL A 26 12.15 9.87 -2.80
N TYR A 27 11.94 8.77 -3.54
CA TYR A 27 12.69 8.46 -4.78
C TYR A 27 11.75 7.95 -5.88
N CYS A 28 12.17 8.04 -7.14
CA CYS A 28 11.37 7.51 -8.26
C CYS A 28 11.40 5.97 -8.28
N PRO A 29 10.25 5.28 -8.20
CA PRO A 29 10.21 3.81 -8.22
C PRO A 29 10.68 3.19 -9.54
N ARG A 30 10.79 3.98 -10.62
CA ARG A 30 11.13 3.50 -11.97
C ARG A 30 12.62 3.61 -12.27
N CYS A 31 13.20 4.81 -12.11
CA CYS A 31 14.61 5.06 -12.42
C CYS A 31 15.50 5.18 -11.18
N ARG A 32 14.93 5.13 -9.96
CA ARG A 32 15.62 5.34 -8.68
C ARG A 32 16.26 6.73 -8.52
N GLY A 33 15.91 7.67 -9.39
CA GLY A 33 16.31 9.07 -9.26
C GLY A 33 15.69 9.73 -8.02
N GLU A 34 16.44 10.67 -7.43
CA GLU A 34 16.03 11.44 -6.25
C GLU A 34 15.59 12.87 -6.62
N SER A 35 15.75 13.26 -7.89
CA SER A 35 15.35 14.57 -8.39
C SER A 35 13.87 14.57 -8.79
N MET A 36 13.06 15.30 -8.04
CA MET A 36 11.61 15.35 -8.25
C MET A 36 10.92 16.51 -7.56
N ILE A 37 9.72 16.80 -8.06
CA ILE A 37 8.86 17.86 -7.52
C ILE A 37 7.47 17.31 -7.18
N ARG A 38 6.79 17.94 -6.23
CA ARG A 38 5.35 17.72 -6.00
C ARG A 38 4.59 18.18 -7.24
N TYR A 39 3.70 17.34 -7.76
CA TYR A 39 2.99 17.55 -9.01
C TYR A 39 1.47 17.38 -8.82
N GLY A 40 0.93 18.14 -7.86
CA GLY A 40 -0.47 18.06 -7.45
C GLY A 40 -0.80 16.76 -6.71
N SER A 41 -2.07 16.38 -6.71
CA SER A 41 -2.56 15.16 -6.06
C SER A 41 -3.52 14.41 -6.99
N TYR A 42 -3.72 13.13 -6.71
CA TYR A 42 -4.79 12.33 -7.30
C TYR A 42 -5.59 11.68 -6.18
N ARG A 43 -6.87 12.03 -6.05
CA ARG A 43 -7.71 11.67 -4.91
C ARG A 43 -7.07 12.15 -3.60
N VAL A 44 -6.65 11.22 -2.73
CA VAL A 44 -5.97 11.51 -1.47
C VAL A 44 -4.45 11.34 -1.53
N PHE A 45 -3.90 10.93 -2.67
CA PHE A 45 -2.48 10.60 -2.82
C PHE A 45 -1.67 11.75 -3.41
N GLN A 46 -0.46 11.94 -2.91
CA GLN A 46 0.47 12.92 -3.46
C GLN A 46 1.00 12.39 -4.81
N ARG A 47 1.03 13.25 -5.83
CA ARG A 47 1.72 12.95 -7.09
C ARG A 47 3.08 13.61 -7.09
N TYR A 48 4.07 12.91 -7.62
CA TYR A 48 5.42 13.40 -7.84
C TYR A 48 5.73 13.32 -9.33
N LEU A 49 6.49 14.29 -9.83
CA LEU A 49 7.11 14.26 -11.15
C LEU A 49 8.61 14.05 -10.97
N CYS A 50 9.12 12.93 -11.48
CA CYS A 50 10.56 12.69 -11.54
C CYS A 50 11.19 13.54 -12.64
N LYS A 51 12.27 14.25 -12.32
CA LYS A 51 13.03 15.09 -13.26
C LYS A 51 14.07 14.31 -14.06
N ASP A 52 14.42 13.11 -13.62
CA ASP A 52 15.42 12.27 -14.31
C ASP A 52 14.79 11.43 -15.45
N CYS A 53 13.50 11.11 -15.36
CA CYS A 53 12.81 10.31 -16.37
C CYS A 53 11.48 10.90 -16.85
N ASP A 54 11.16 12.12 -16.44
CA ASP A 54 9.93 12.88 -16.81
C ASP A 54 8.61 12.16 -16.61
N ARG A 55 8.59 11.12 -15.75
CA ARG A 55 7.38 10.35 -15.46
C ARG A 55 6.81 10.69 -14.09
N THR A 56 5.48 10.72 -14.02
CA THR A 56 4.78 10.88 -12.74
C THR A 56 4.60 9.56 -12.01
N PHE A 57 4.62 9.61 -10.68
CA PHE A 57 4.30 8.50 -9.78
C PHE A 57 3.58 9.03 -8.53
N ASN A 58 3.04 8.14 -7.71
CA ASN A 58 2.42 8.48 -6.43
C ASN A 58 2.85 7.49 -5.34
N ASP A 59 2.30 7.66 -4.13
CA ASP A 59 2.57 6.82 -2.97
C ASP A 59 2.19 5.34 -3.16
N GLN A 60 1.36 5.02 -4.15
CA GLN A 60 0.95 3.65 -4.47
C GLN A 60 1.80 3.03 -5.57
N THR A 61 2.49 3.79 -6.42
CA THR A 61 3.22 3.27 -7.59
C THR A 61 4.24 2.20 -7.22
N GLY A 62 4.20 1.01 -7.80
CA GLY A 62 5.11 -0.09 -7.46
C GLY A 62 4.82 -0.77 -6.11
N THR A 63 3.65 -0.55 -5.52
CA THR A 63 3.18 -1.30 -4.33
C THR A 63 2.02 -2.22 -4.71
N ILE A 64 1.65 -3.10 -3.79
CA ILE A 64 0.44 -3.91 -3.90
C ILE A 64 -0.85 -3.07 -3.99
N PHE A 65 -0.81 -1.79 -3.60
CA PHE A 65 -1.97 -0.90 -3.64
C PHE A 65 -2.17 -0.27 -5.02
N GLU A 66 -1.16 -0.37 -5.90
CA GLU A 66 -1.24 0.17 -7.25
C GLU A 66 -2.39 -0.48 -8.03
N HIS A 67 -3.21 0.35 -8.67
CA HIS A 67 -4.40 -0.05 -9.44
C HIS A 67 -5.39 -0.95 -8.69
N SER A 68 -5.34 -0.99 -7.36
CA SER A 68 -6.33 -1.74 -6.59
C SER A 68 -7.68 -1.02 -6.60
N ALA A 69 -8.76 -1.76 -6.86
CA ALA A 69 -10.12 -1.26 -6.68
C ALA A 69 -10.51 -1.13 -5.19
N VAL A 70 -9.74 -1.77 -4.31
CA VAL A 70 -9.94 -1.77 -2.86
C VAL A 70 -9.30 -0.53 -2.26
N GLU A 71 -10.07 0.16 -1.41
CA GLU A 71 -9.61 1.32 -0.63
C GLU A 71 -8.43 0.95 0.28
N LEU A 72 -7.47 1.87 0.42
CA LEU A 72 -6.25 1.66 1.19
C LEU A 72 -6.54 1.40 2.68
N LYS A 73 -7.59 2.02 3.24
CA LYS A 73 -8.01 1.77 4.63
C LYS A 73 -8.41 0.30 4.87
N LYS A 74 -9.04 -0.36 3.88
CA LYS A 74 -9.42 -1.78 3.95
C LYS A 74 -8.19 -2.67 3.85
N TRP A 75 -7.26 -2.33 2.97
CA TRP A 75 -5.96 -2.99 2.90
C TRP A 75 -5.20 -2.96 4.21
N PHE A 76 -5.16 -1.80 4.88
CA PHE A 76 -4.49 -1.70 6.17
C PHE A 76 -5.19 -2.54 7.25
N LEU A 77 -6.51 -2.57 7.27
CA LEU A 77 -7.26 -3.44 8.18
C LEU A 77 -6.94 -4.92 7.93
N ALA A 78 -6.88 -5.33 6.67
CA ALA A 78 -6.49 -6.68 6.25
C ALA A 78 -5.11 -7.08 6.80
N VAL A 79 -4.12 -6.23 6.56
CA VAL A 79 -2.75 -6.44 7.01
C VAL A 79 -2.69 -6.51 8.53
N TYR A 80 -3.44 -5.66 9.22
CA TYR A 80 -3.54 -5.69 10.67
C TYR A 80 -4.14 -7.00 11.19
N MET A 81 -5.25 -7.46 10.60
CA MET A 81 -5.89 -8.72 10.98
C MET A 81 -4.98 -9.93 10.73
N TYR A 82 -4.32 -9.94 9.57
CA TYR A 82 -3.32 -10.96 9.23
C TYR A 82 -2.20 -11.02 10.28
N ILE A 83 -1.57 -9.88 10.60
CA ILE A 83 -0.42 -9.84 11.52
C ILE A 83 -0.83 -10.11 12.98
N ARG A 84 -1.95 -9.56 13.44
CA ARG A 84 -2.32 -9.58 14.88
C ARG A 84 -3.13 -10.80 15.29
N PHE A 85 -3.95 -11.32 14.39
CA PHE A 85 -4.85 -12.43 14.69
C PHE A 85 -4.51 -13.68 13.88
N ASN A 86 -3.43 -13.66 13.10
CA ASN A 86 -3.05 -14.74 12.19
C ASN A 86 -4.23 -15.18 11.30
N THR A 87 -5.04 -14.20 10.87
CA THR A 87 -6.25 -14.46 10.11
C THR A 87 -5.89 -15.08 8.77
N SER A 88 -6.62 -16.13 8.36
CA SER A 88 -6.35 -16.78 7.09
C SER A 88 -6.57 -15.83 5.91
N VAL A 89 -5.66 -15.88 4.93
CA VAL A 89 -5.75 -15.09 3.69
C VAL A 89 -7.10 -15.28 2.99
N ARG A 90 -7.61 -16.52 2.98
CA ARG A 90 -8.92 -16.84 2.38
C ARG A 90 -10.07 -16.10 3.05
N LEU A 91 -10.03 -15.98 4.37
CA LEU A 91 -11.07 -15.27 5.11
C LEU A 91 -10.98 -13.76 4.85
N LEU A 92 -9.77 -13.21 4.77
CA LEU A 92 -9.56 -11.80 4.43
C LEU A 92 -10.04 -11.47 3.02
N ASP A 93 -9.78 -12.34 2.04
CA ASP A 93 -10.23 -12.14 0.65
C ASP A 93 -11.76 -12.05 0.56
N VAL A 94 -12.48 -12.85 1.34
CA VAL A 94 -13.95 -12.81 1.44
C VAL A 94 -14.42 -11.52 2.13
N GLU A 95 -13.81 -11.17 3.27
CA GLU A 95 -14.26 -10.06 4.12
C GLU A 95 -14.00 -8.68 3.49
N ILE A 96 -12.89 -8.51 2.79
CA ILE A 96 -12.52 -7.23 2.16
C ILE A 96 -13.39 -6.95 0.93
N ASP A 97 -14.17 -7.95 0.49
CA ASP A 97 -14.88 -8.00 -0.78
C ASP A 97 -13.96 -7.49 -1.87
N VAL A 98 -12.85 -8.21 -2.08
CA VAL A 98 -12.07 -8.05 -3.30
C VAL A 98 -12.97 -8.58 -4.41
N SER A 99 -13.93 -7.75 -4.83
CA SER A 99 -14.82 -8.01 -5.94
C SER A 99 -13.94 -8.02 -7.20
N TYR A 100 -13.35 -9.18 -7.46
CA TYR A 100 -12.81 -9.53 -8.76
C TYR A 100 -14.02 -9.55 -9.70
N LYS A 101 -14.25 -8.46 -10.42
CA LYS A 101 -15.12 -8.51 -11.59
C LYS A 101 -14.47 -9.45 -12.60
N THR A 102 -14.87 -10.72 -12.51
CA THR A 102 -14.87 -11.74 -13.56
C THR A 102 -13.61 -11.80 -14.42
N SER A 103 -12.62 -12.57 -13.97
CA SER A 103 -11.84 -13.43 -14.86
C SER A 103 -11.48 -14.71 -14.09
N THR A 104 -11.60 -15.84 -14.76
CA THR A 104 -11.58 -17.22 -14.21
C THR A 104 -10.24 -17.68 -13.64
N ASP A 105 -9.28 -16.78 -13.43
CA ASP A 105 -7.90 -17.05 -12.99
C ASP A 105 -7.56 -16.41 -11.61
N ALA A 106 -8.57 -16.06 -10.81
CA ALA A 106 -8.44 -15.18 -9.64
C ALA A 106 -7.64 -15.72 -8.44
N SER A 107 -7.39 -17.03 -8.35
CA SER A 107 -6.71 -17.65 -7.20
C SER A 107 -5.19 -17.44 -7.21
N SER A 108 -4.54 -17.42 -8.38
CA SER A 108 -3.09 -17.23 -8.50
C SER A 108 -2.68 -15.76 -8.25
N ALA A 109 -3.46 -14.80 -8.74
CA ALA A 109 -3.19 -13.37 -8.60
C ALA A 109 -3.39 -12.84 -7.16
N SER A 110 -4.36 -13.39 -6.40
CA SER A 110 -4.48 -13.10 -4.96
C SER A 110 -3.24 -13.63 -4.21
N TYR A 111 -2.86 -14.88 -4.47
CA TYR A 111 -1.70 -15.51 -3.84
C TYR A 111 -0.38 -14.78 -4.16
N GLU A 112 -0.18 -14.29 -5.38
CA GLU A 112 0.97 -13.46 -5.75
C GLU A 112 1.02 -12.10 -5.00
N ARG A 113 -0.14 -11.53 -4.68
CA ARG A 113 -0.24 -10.27 -3.91
C ARG A 113 0.03 -10.51 -2.41
N TRP A 114 -0.47 -11.61 -1.86
CA TRP A 114 -0.21 -12.03 -0.48
C TRP A 114 1.22 -12.53 -0.26
N THR A 115 1.83 -13.20 -1.24
CA THR A 115 3.27 -13.54 -1.18
C THR A 115 4.17 -12.30 -1.26
N ARG A 116 3.76 -11.24 -1.96
CA ARG A 116 4.42 -9.91 -1.88
C ARG A 116 4.19 -9.21 -0.54
N LEU A 117 3.05 -9.45 0.14
CA LEU A 117 2.79 -8.95 1.51
C LEU A 117 3.72 -9.57 2.55
N ASP A 118 4.19 -10.80 2.33
CA ASP A 118 5.17 -11.45 3.22
C ASP A 118 6.54 -10.72 3.23
N SER A 119 6.82 -9.93 2.19
CA SER A 119 7.95 -8.99 2.15
C SER A 119 7.66 -7.67 2.85
N ILE A 120 6.39 -7.22 2.90
CA ILE A 120 5.94 -5.98 3.55
C ILE A 120 5.77 -6.16 5.06
N SER A 121 5.44 -7.36 5.54
CA SER A 121 5.44 -7.66 6.98
C SER A 121 6.78 -7.25 7.61
N LYS A 122 7.90 -7.48 6.92
CA LYS A 122 9.25 -7.08 7.36
C LYS A 122 9.48 -5.56 7.40
N VAL A 123 8.79 -4.78 6.54
CA VAL A 123 8.87 -3.31 6.49
C VAL A 123 7.99 -2.67 7.58
N LEU A 124 6.77 -3.18 7.77
CA LEU A 124 5.83 -2.68 8.78
C LEU A 124 6.16 -3.14 10.20
N LEU A 125 6.76 -4.32 10.37
CA LEU A 125 7.21 -4.82 11.70
C LEU A 125 8.53 -4.17 12.17
N ARG A 126 9.34 -3.60 11.27
CA ARG A 126 10.58 -2.88 11.65
C ARG A 126 10.31 -1.50 12.24
N SER A 127 9.17 -0.86 11.94
CA SER A 127 8.82 0.45 12.52
C SER A 127 8.25 0.34 13.94
N THR A 128 7.86 -0.86 14.39
CA THR A 128 7.32 -1.09 15.74
C THR A 128 8.36 -1.54 16.77
N ASN A 129 9.58 -1.89 16.33
CA ASN A 129 10.66 -2.37 17.20
C ASN A 129 11.75 -1.32 17.47
N SER A 130 11.51 -0.05 17.15
CA SER A 130 12.36 1.07 17.57
C SER A 130 11.67 1.84 18.70
N THR A 131 11.62 1.21 19.87
CA THR A 131 11.52 1.87 21.19
C THR A 131 12.35 1.06 22.18
#